data_AF-A0A268BTY2-F1
#
_entry.id   AF-A0A268BTY2-F1
#
_cell.length_a   1.000
_cell.length_b   1.000
_cell.length_c   1.000
_cell.angle_alpha   90.00
_cell.angle_beta   90.00
_cell.angle_gamma   90.00
#
_symmetry.space_group_name_H-M   'P 1'
#
loop_
_entity.id
_entity.type
_entity.pdbx_description
1 polymer ?
#
loop_
_entity_poly.entity_id
_entity_poly.type
_entity_poly.pdbx_seq_one_letter_code
_entity_poly.pdbx_strand_id
1 'polypeptide(L)'
;MNLLPPNPPQSPTGLTATSKSDTSVSLSWSAVQYDGGIQNYEIYRDGVSQGTRVGTSYSSSNLSPETTYVYQVKAIANDGQVSELSKPLSVTTDATA
;
A
#
# COMPACT_ATOMS: atom_id res chain seq x y z
N MET A 1 37.14 -4.62 -5.44
CA MET A 1 35.98 -3.76 -5.14
C MET A 1 34.85 -4.67 -4.69
N ASN A 2 34.52 -4.69 -3.40
CA ASN A 2 33.38 -5.45 -2.88
C ASN A 2 32.16 -4.55 -3.05
N LEU A 3 31.30 -4.80 -4.04
CA LEU A 3 30.04 -4.09 -4.17
C LEU A 3 29.14 -4.57 -3.01
N LEU A 4 28.73 -3.66 -2.10
CA LEU A 4 27.64 -3.99 -1.19
C LEU A 4 26.39 -4.28 -2.06
N PRO A 5 25.56 -5.28 -1.68
CA PRO A 5 24.29 -5.47 -2.35
C PRO A 5 23.46 -4.17 -2.26
N PRO A 6 22.69 -3.83 -3.31
CA PRO A 6 21.83 -2.65 -3.26
C PRO A 6 20.86 -2.78 -2.08
N ASN A 7 20.80 -1.76 -1.23
CA ASN A 7 19.87 -1.72 -0.12
C ASN A 7 18.46 -1.44 -0.68
N PRO A 8 17.43 -2.25 -0.42
CA PRO A 8 16.09 -1.95 -0.90
C PRO A 8 15.50 -0.70 -0.20
N PRO A 9 14.46 -0.08 -0.78
CA PRO A 9 13.70 0.96 -0.10
C PRO A 9 13.13 0.47 1.23
N GLN A 10 12.91 1.40 2.16
CA GLN A 10 12.19 1.09 3.40
C GLN A 10 10.71 0.77 3.11
N SER A 11 10.10 -0.07 3.95
CA SER A 11 8.67 -0.35 3.87
C SER A 11 7.86 0.95 4.04
N PRO A 12 6.78 1.17 3.26
CA PRO A 12 5.87 2.29 3.47
C PRO A 12 5.34 2.34 4.91
N THR A 13 5.27 3.55 5.46
CA THR A 13 4.75 3.82 6.80
C THR A 13 3.51 4.72 6.74
N GLY A 14 2.79 4.85 7.85
CA GLY A 14 1.64 5.75 7.94
C GLY A 14 0.45 5.32 7.08
N LEU A 15 0.35 4.03 6.71
CA LEU A 15 -0.81 3.49 6.01
C LEU A 15 -2.06 3.67 6.90
N THR A 16 -3.03 4.41 6.39
CA THR A 16 -4.30 4.72 7.08
C THR A 16 -5.46 4.73 6.12
N ALA A 17 -6.67 4.45 6.63
CA ALA A 17 -7.91 4.71 5.92
C ALA A 17 -8.32 6.17 6.14
N THR A 18 -8.57 6.91 5.06
CA THR A 18 -9.00 8.32 5.11
C THR A 18 -10.52 8.45 5.03
N SER A 19 -11.19 7.48 4.40
CA SER A 19 -12.64 7.35 4.38
C SER A 19 -13.04 5.90 4.08
N LYS A 20 -14.27 5.54 4.42
CA LYS A 20 -14.90 4.27 4.04
C LYS A 20 -16.40 4.45 3.82
N SER A 21 -16.98 3.52 3.09
CA SER A 21 -18.42 3.29 2.98
C SER A 21 -18.71 1.80 3.16
N ASP A 22 -19.94 1.38 2.89
CA ASP A 22 -20.36 -0.02 2.78
C ASP A 22 -19.63 -0.79 1.65
N THR A 23 -19.23 -0.10 0.58
CA THR A 23 -18.69 -0.69 -0.66
C THR A 23 -17.33 -0.15 -1.08
N SER A 24 -16.73 0.76 -0.30
CA SER A 24 -15.45 1.38 -0.63
C SER A 24 -14.59 1.75 0.58
N VAL A 25 -13.27 1.81 0.38
CA VAL A 25 -12.27 2.30 1.34
C VAL A 25 -11.24 3.14 0.60
N SER A 26 -10.94 4.34 1.12
CA SER A 26 -9.84 5.18 0.63
C SER A 26 -8.67 5.12 1.60
N LEU A 27 -7.47 4.94 1.06
CA LEU A 27 -6.22 4.78 1.79
C LEU A 27 -5.23 5.89 1.45
N SER A 28 -4.37 6.22 2.41
CA SER A 28 -3.15 7.01 2.18
C SER A 28 -1.98 6.46 2.99
N TRP A 29 -0.76 6.78 2.56
CA TRP A 29 0.48 6.44 3.26
C TRP A 29 1.53 7.54 3.10
N SER A 30 2.62 7.46 3.86
CA SER A 30 3.77 8.37 3.73
C SER A 30 4.63 7.99 2.52
N ALA A 31 5.12 8.99 1.80
CA ALA A 31 6.07 8.76 0.72
C ALA A 31 7.37 8.15 1.26
N VAL A 32 7.82 7.06 0.64
CA VAL A 32 9.13 6.45 0.91
C VAL A 32 10.19 7.26 0.17
N GLN A 33 11.27 7.59 0.87
CA GLN A 33 12.47 8.17 0.27
C GLN A 33 13.49 7.07 0.01
N TYR A 34 14.10 7.11 -1.17
CA TYR A 34 15.12 6.17 -1.61
C TYR A 34 15.99 6.86 -2.66
N ASP A 35 17.30 6.62 -2.63
CA ASP A 35 18.27 7.32 -3.48
C ASP A 35 18.01 7.05 -4.97
N GLY A 36 17.59 5.84 -5.35
CA GLY A 36 17.17 5.49 -6.71
C GLY A 36 15.79 6.05 -7.10
N GLY A 37 15.09 6.72 -6.17
CA GLY A 37 13.72 7.19 -6.32
C GLY A 37 12.69 6.05 -6.30
N ILE A 38 11.46 6.39 -5.94
CA ILE A 38 10.33 5.45 -5.96
C ILE A 38 9.59 5.57 -7.28
N GLN A 39 9.43 4.46 -7.98
CA GLN A 39 8.68 4.37 -9.23
C GLN A 39 7.18 4.31 -8.95
N ASN A 40 6.77 3.42 -8.06
CA ASN A 40 5.36 3.21 -7.70
C ASN A 40 5.23 2.43 -6.38
N TYR A 41 3.99 2.26 -5.94
CA TYR A 41 3.62 1.44 -4.79
C TYR A 41 2.68 0.33 -5.25
N GLU A 42 2.89 -0.89 -4.75
CA GLU A 42 1.97 -2.00 -4.98
C GLU A 42 1.09 -2.20 -3.75
N ILE A 43 -0.23 -2.24 -3.97
CA ILE A 43 -1.23 -2.34 -2.92
C ILE A 43 -1.73 -3.77 -2.84
N TYR A 44 -1.85 -4.28 -1.62
CA TYR A 44 -2.39 -5.59 -1.33
C TYR A 44 -3.67 -5.47 -0.51
N ARG A 45 -4.68 -6.26 -0.87
CA ARG A 45 -5.91 -6.46 -0.10
C ARG A 45 -6.05 -7.95 0.18
N ASP A 46 -6.08 -8.34 1.45
CA ASP A 46 -6.12 -9.73 1.91
C ASP A 46 -5.02 -10.60 1.31
N GLY A 47 -3.82 -10.03 1.18
CA GLY A 47 -2.66 -10.70 0.59
C GLY A 47 -2.67 -10.79 -0.95
N VAL A 48 -3.72 -10.30 -1.61
CA VAL A 48 -3.81 -10.28 -3.08
C VAL A 48 -3.46 -8.90 -3.62
N SER A 49 -2.55 -8.84 -4.60
CA SER A 49 -2.19 -7.59 -5.28
C SER A 49 -3.40 -6.96 -5.98
N GLN A 50 -3.57 -5.67 -5.77
CA GLN A 50 -4.57 -4.82 -6.45
C GLN A 50 -3.93 -3.96 -7.55
N GLY A 51 -2.66 -4.24 -7.87
CA GLY A 51 -1.85 -3.50 -8.84
C GLY A 51 -1.08 -2.33 -8.23
N THR A 52 -0.38 -1.60 -9.10
CA THR A 52 0.51 -0.50 -8.71
C THR A 52 -0.15 0.87 -8.86
N ARG A 53 0.29 1.84 -8.06
CA ARG A 53 -0.11 3.26 -8.16
C ARG A 53 1.10 4.17 -8.07
N VAL A 54 1.07 5.25 -8.85
CA VAL A 54 1.94 6.40 -8.65
C VAL A 54 1.29 7.31 -7.61
N GLY A 55 2.09 7.85 -6.70
CA GLY A 55 1.60 8.63 -5.56
C GLY A 55 1.31 7.78 -4.33
N THR A 56 0.71 8.38 -3.31
CA THR A 56 0.61 7.80 -1.96
C THR A 56 -0.83 7.63 -1.48
N SER A 57 -1.74 7.35 -2.41
CA SER A 57 -3.15 7.12 -2.14
C SER A 57 -3.75 6.05 -3.05
N TYR A 58 -4.80 5.40 -2.57
CA TYR A 58 -5.53 4.36 -3.30
C TYR A 58 -6.98 4.32 -2.85
N SER A 59 -7.91 4.09 -3.80
CA SER A 59 -9.31 3.83 -3.50
C SER A 59 -9.65 2.39 -3.89
N SER A 60 -10.10 1.61 -2.90
CA SER A 60 -10.63 0.26 -3.05
C SER A 60 -12.14 0.34 -3.20
N SER A 61 -12.70 -0.26 -4.25
CA SER A 61 -14.15 -0.29 -4.52
C SER A 61 -14.64 -1.74 -4.69
N ASN A 62 -15.95 -1.90 -4.93
CA ASN A 62 -16.62 -3.20 -5.08
C ASN A 62 -16.40 -4.11 -3.86
N LEU A 63 -16.44 -3.50 -2.66
CA LEU A 63 -16.36 -4.21 -1.39
C LEU A 63 -17.75 -4.65 -0.93
N SER A 64 -17.79 -5.65 -0.06
CA SER A 64 -19.00 -6.08 0.62
C SER A 64 -19.20 -5.26 1.91
N PRO A 65 -20.44 -4.91 2.28
CA PRO A 65 -20.76 -4.28 3.56
C PRO A 65 -20.33 -5.15 4.75
N GLU A 66 -20.10 -4.52 5.89
CA GLU A 66 -19.74 -5.16 7.17
C GLU A 66 -18.60 -6.19 7.07
N THR A 67 -17.70 -6.00 6.10
CA THR A 67 -16.62 -6.95 5.80
C THR A 67 -15.29 -6.33 6.16
N THR A 68 -14.45 -7.10 6.86
CA THR A 68 -13.10 -6.66 7.21
C THR A 68 -12.13 -7.03 6.11
N TYR A 69 -11.41 -6.02 5.61
CA TYR A 69 -10.34 -6.15 4.64
C TYR A 69 -9.01 -5.76 5.30
N VAL A 70 -7.93 -6.46 4.93
CA VAL A 70 -6.57 -6.15 5.39
C VAL A 70 -5.76 -5.56 4.25
N TYR A 71 -5.27 -4.34 4.44
CA TYR A 71 -4.47 -3.62 3.46
C TYR A 71 -3.00 -3.56 3.86
N GLN A 72 -2.13 -3.71 2.87
CA GLN A 72 -0.68 -3.50 2.98
C GLN A 72 -0.16 -2.85 1.71
N VAL A 73 0.96 -2.15 1.80
CA VAL A 73 1.60 -1.47 0.66
C VAL A 73 3.09 -1.74 0.70
N LYS A 74 3.71 -1.99 -0.45
CA LYS A 74 5.17 -1.97 -0.61
C LYS A 74 5.59 -0.93 -1.66
N ALA A 75 6.81 -0.44 -1.57
CA ALA A 75 7.40 0.48 -2.53
C ALA A 75 8.24 -0.28 -3.57
N ILE A 76 8.20 0.19 -4.81
CA ILE A 76 9.01 -0.32 -5.92
C ILE A 76 9.83 0.87 -6.46
N ALA A 77 11.15 0.75 -6.43
CA ALA A 77 12.09 1.78 -6.88
C ALA A 77 12.37 1.72 -8.39
N ASN A 78 12.90 2.81 -8.95
CA ASN A 78 13.21 2.89 -10.38
C ASN A 78 14.34 1.94 -10.81
N ASP A 79 15.19 1.53 -9.87
CA ASP A 79 16.27 0.55 -10.08
C ASP A 79 15.79 -0.91 -9.92
N GLY A 80 14.49 -1.13 -9.73
CA GLY A 80 13.87 -2.45 -9.59
C GLY A 80 13.90 -3.01 -8.17
N GLN A 81 14.46 -2.30 -7.19
CA GLN A 81 14.47 -2.73 -5.80
C GLN A 81 13.08 -2.59 -5.17
N VAL A 82 12.69 -3.56 -4.35
CA VAL A 82 11.36 -3.63 -3.73
C VAL A 82 11.50 -3.68 -2.22
N SER A 83 10.66 -2.92 -1.51
CA SER A 83 10.62 -2.95 -0.05
C SER A 83 9.85 -4.16 0.48
N GLU A 84 10.01 -4.44 1.76
CA GLU A 84 9.03 -5.21 2.53
C GLU A 84 7.65 -4.52 2.52
N LEU A 85 6.60 -5.28 2.84
CA LEU A 85 5.25 -4.74 3.05
C LEU A 85 5.20 -3.83 4.28
N SER A 86 4.31 -2.83 4.24
CA SER A 86 3.95 -2.03 5.41
C SER A 86 3.35 -2.90 6.51
N LYS A 87 3.22 -2.34 7.71
CA LYS A 87 2.33 -2.92 8.73
C LYS A 87 0.91 -3.09 8.15
N PRO A 88 0.20 -4.18 8.50
CA PRO A 88 -1.16 -4.41 8.03
C PRO A 88 -2.12 -3.39 8.64
N LEU A 89 -3.07 -2.93 7.82
CA LEU A 89 -4.18 -2.08 8.23
C LEU A 89 -5.50 -2.84 8.03
N SER A 90 -6.19 -3.17 9.12
CA SER A 90 -7.54 -3.75 9.07
C SER A 90 -8.59 -2.64 8.99
N VAL A 91 -9.49 -2.74 8.01
CA VAL A 91 -10.61 -1.81 7.84
C VAL A 91 -11.89 -2.60 7.62
N THR A 92 -12.91 -2.36 8.44
CA THR A 92 -14.25 -2.93 8.26
C THR A 92 -15.13 -1.91 7.55
N THR A 93 -15.71 -2.28 6.41
CA THR A 93 -16.70 -1.46 5.69
C THR A 93 -17.93 -1.20 6.56
N ASP A 94 -18.66 -0.14 6.24
CA ASP A 94 -19.87 0.19 6.99
C ASP A 94 -21.00 -0.81 6.68
N ALA A 95 -22.06 -0.78 7.48
CA ALA A 95 -23.29 -1.48 7.15
C ALA A 95 -23.93 -0.84 5.91
N THR A 96 -24.72 -1.63 5.18
CA THR A 96 -25.53 -1.10 4.07
C THR A 96 -26.42 0.03 4.58
N ALA A 97 -26.50 1.11 3.81
CA ALA A 97 -27.38 2.24 4.11
C ALA A 97 -28.87 1.87 4.06
#